data_AF-A0A942QE89-F1
#
_entry.id   AF-A0A942QE89-F1
#
_cell.length_a   1.000
_cell.length_b   1.000
_cell.length_c   1.000
_cell.angle_alpha   90.00
_cell.angle_beta   90.00
_cell.angle_gamma   90.00
#
_symmetry.space_group_name_H-M   'P 1'
#
loop_
_entity.id
_entity.type
_entity.pdbx_description
1 polymer ?
#
loop_
_entity_poly.entity_id
_entity_poly.type
_entity_poly.pdbx_seq_one_letter_code
_entity_poly.pdbx_strand_id
1 'polypeptide(L)'
;MKKWFIHHPKSLSMQEIQSLLVAYPFIMTPQAIQMYMTMCAFSNVREGSLTSHDLAIHLNVFDHEVEPLIQTCVSVDLMQWYEQKNMIILVIKPVLDIPVLLSHPLFGRILSTQESLYLKALSMKYPPLNHDLTLTSFKYQQRHLDWNEADETQFNLKKETSLPQSETFKLTLFLQLCEEIILPSSMRNEENLNIITSLANTYLVDEKSMKKFVAKAINYKTLTLNAHKLSELILSTYQVSGYKDTSYQQHPLSFFTAINEGRPVVEKDQQLIEFLNSQYTFDQETFNFLLETILKSYHGRFTKKNAQHLAESWVRAKIKNLEDAKAYVNSNLNVSQVKAKPLPEYYETSDDQVDKETLLKQLKEMDNERN
;
A
#
# COMPACT_ATOMS: atom_id res chain seq x y z
N MET A 1 4.21 8.87 48.96
CA MET A 1 4.06 8.16 47.67
C MET A 1 3.49 9.14 46.65
N LYS A 2 4.15 9.31 45.50
CA LYS A 2 3.66 10.13 44.39
C LYS A 2 2.41 9.45 43.80
N LYS A 3 1.37 10.23 43.54
CA LYS A 3 0.11 9.77 42.91
C LYS A 3 0.08 10.23 41.46
N TRP A 4 -0.17 9.29 40.54
CA TRP A 4 -0.21 9.49 39.10
C TRP A 4 -1.65 9.54 38.60
N PHE A 5 -2.05 10.66 38.02
CA PHE A 5 -3.34 10.80 37.33
C PHE A 5 -3.09 10.71 35.83
N ILE A 6 -3.74 9.76 35.19
CA ILE A 6 -3.54 9.48 33.78
C ILE A 6 -4.76 9.98 33.02
N HIS A 7 -4.55 10.88 32.07
CA HIS A 7 -5.59 11.32 31.16
C HIS A 7 -5.24 10.86 29.75
N HIS A 8 -6.12 10.06 29.16
CA HIS A 8 -6.02 9.68 27.76
C HIS A 8 -7.34 10.04 27.05
N PRO A 9 -7.30 10.83 25.97
CA PRO A 9 -8.52 11.36 25.36
C PRO A 9 -9.28 10.34 24.49
N LYS A 10 -8.66 9.25 24.03
CA LYS A 10 -9.25 8.25 23.10
C LYS A 10 -8.78 6.80 23.35
N SER A 11 -9.25 5.80 22.61
CA SER A 11 -8.59 4.48 22.61
C SER A 11 -7.53 4.44 21.50
N LEU A 12 -6.47 3.65 21.69
CA LEU A 12 -5.47 3.39 20.65
C LEU A 12 -6.08 2.60 19.49
N SER A 13 -5.89 3.10 18.28
CA SER A 13 -6.24 2.40 17.05
C SER A 13 -5.23 1.30 16.70
N MET A 14 -5.63 0.37 15.82
CA MET A 14 -4.73 -0.69 15.34
C MET A 14 -3.52 -0.13 14.59
N GLN A 15 -3.67 0.99 13.88
CA GLN A 15 -2.57 1.64 13.15
C GLN A 15 -1.56 2.27 14.10
N GLU A 16 -2.02 2.91 15.17
CA GLU A 16 -1.15 3.47 16.21
C GLU A 16 -0.39 2.37 16.97
N ILE A 17 -1.07 1.26 17.30
CA ILE A 17 -0.42 0.08 17.91
C ILE A 17 0.64 -0.49 16.96
N GLN A 18 0.32 -0.59 15.67
CA GLN A 18 1.29 -1.04 14.67
C GLN A 18 2.50 -0.10 14.64
N SER A 19 2.30 1.21 14.58
CA SER A 19 3.39 2.19 14.59
C SER A 19 4.28 2.03 15.82
N LEU A 20 3.67 1.89 16.99
CA LEU A 20 4.36 1.73 18.28
C LEU A 20 5.19 0.43 18.35
N LEU A 21 4.71 -0.67 17.77
CA LEU A 21 5.41 -1.96 17.81
C LEU A 21 6.44 -2.13 16.68
N VAL A 22 6.29 -1.38 15.59
CA VAL A 22 7.08 -1.54 14.37
C VAL A 22 8.22 -0.53 14.30
N ALA A 23 7.95 0.75 14.60
CA ALA A 23 8.91 1.83 14.36
C ALA A 23 9.49 2.42 15.65
N TYR A 24 8.69 2.56 16.69
CA TYR A 24 9.16 3.07 17.99
C TYR A 24 10.21 2.19 18.71
N PRO A 25 10.33 0.86 18.51
CA PRO A 25 11.42 0.08 19.12
C PRO A 25 12.82 0.51 18.66
N PHE A 26 12.93 1.20 17.53
CA PHE A 26 14.18 1.77 17.04
C PHE A 26 14.51 3.13 17.69
N ILE A 27 13.53 3.75 18.36
CA ILE A 27 13.64 5.10 18.96
C ILE A 27 13.76 5.00 20.48
N MET A 28 13.02 4.08 21.11
CA MET A 28 12.95 3.91 22.57
C MET A 28 13.11 2.46 22.99
N THR A 29 13.30 2.23 24.30
CA THR A 29 13.45 0.88 24.85
C THR A 29 12.11 0.11 24.86
N PRO A 30 12.13 -1.23 24.77
CA PRO A 30 10.92 -2.04 24.84
C PRO A 30 10.12 -1.82 26.14
N GLN A 31 10.82 -1.58 27.26
CA GLN A 31 10.20 -1.27 28.55
C GLN A 31 9.45 0.06 28.54
N ALA A 32 9.95 1.07 27.81
CA ALA A 32 9.24 2.35 27.66
C ALA A 32 7.98 2.19 26.78
N ILE A 33 8.04 1.33 25.75
CA ILE A 33 6.85 0.98 24.95
C ILE A 33 5.80 0.28 25.81
N GLN A 34 6.22 -0.69 26.62
CA GLN A 34 5.34 -1.39 27.55
C GLN A 34 4.73 -0.41 28.56
N MET A 35 5.54 0.50 29.13
CA MET A 35 5.07 1.59 30.00
C MET A 35 3.95 2.40 29.32
N TYR A 36 4.16 2.86 28.08
CA TYR A 36 3.15 3.62 27.34
C TYR A 36 1.86 2.84 27.12
N MET A 37 1.94 1.58 26.68
CA MET A 37 0.77 0.71 26.47
C MET A 37 0.00 0.47 27.78
N THR A 38 0.72 0.20 28.86
CA THR A 38 0.17 0.02 30.20
C THR A 38 -0.57 1.28 30.66
N MET A 39 -0.01 2.46 30.44
CA MET A 39 -0.65 3.74 30.78
C MET A 39 -1.94 3.97 29.96
N CYS A 40 -1.91 3.66 28.67
CA CYS A 40 -3.11 3.72 27.82
C CYS A 40 -4.19 2.74 28.31
N ALA A 41 -3.81 1.51 28.67
CA ALA A 41 -4.75 0.54 29.21
C ALA A 41 -5.35 1.01 30.55
N PHE A 42 -4.53 1.52 31.46
CA PHE A 42 -5.00 2.01 32.77
C PHE A 42 -5.94 3.20 32.66
N SER A 43 -5.68 4.11 31.72
CA SER A 43 -6.57 5.26 31.47
C SER A 43 -7.99 4.84 31.08
N ASN A 44 -8.15 3.69 30.41
CA ASN A 44 -9.44 3.16 29.99
C ASN A 44 -10.16 2.35 31.09
N VAL A 45 -9.42 1.82 32.06
CA VAL A 45 -9.95 0.87 33.06
C VAL A 45 -10.34 1.57 34.37
N ARG A 46 -9.63 2.65 34.77
CA ARG A 46 -9.92 3.38 36.01
C ARG A 46 -9.69 4.88 35.87
N GLU A 47 -10.72 5.65 36.20
CA GLU A 47 -10.56 7.05 36.61
C GLU A 47 -10.03 7.07 38.05
N GLY A 48 -8.73 7.28 38.24
CA GLY A 48 -8.13 7.29 39.58
C GLY A 48 -6.63 7.51 39.58
N SER A 49 -6.07 7.70 40.78
CA SER A 49 -4.63 7.84 40.96
C SER A 49 -3.95 6.47 41.07
N LEU A 50 -2.92 6.22 40.27
CA LEU A 50 -2.00 5.09 40.45
C LEU A 50 -0.83 5.48 41.35
N THR A 51 -0.23 4.51 42.04
CA THR A 51 1.06 4.71 42.72
C THR A 51 2.21 4.19 41.87
N SER A 52 3.43 4.69 42.09
CA SER A 52 4.62 4.16 41.39
C SER A 52 4.82 2.66 41.64
N HIS A 53 4.42 2.17 42.82
CA HIS A 53 4.55 0.76 43.18
C HIS A 53 3.61 -0.13 42.36
N ASP A 54 2.36 0.30 42.13
CA ASP A 54 1.41 -0.44 41.29
C ASP A 54 1.93 -0.59 39.85
N LEU A 55 2.54 0.48 39.33
CA LEU A 55 3.16 0.49 38.00
C LEU A 55 4.38 -0.42 37.94
N ALA A 56 5.22 -0.40 38.97
CA ALA A 56 6.40 -1.25 39.08
C ALA A 56 6.03 -2.74 39.08
N ILE A 57 4.99 -3.13 39.84
CA ILE A 57 4.46 -4.50 39.84
C ILE A 57 3.97 -4.90 38.46
N HIS A 58 3.19 -4.05 37.79
CA HIS A 58 2.61 -4.38 36.48
C HIS A 58 3.67 -4.53 35.39
N LEU A 59 4.71 -3.71 35.43
CA LEU A 59 5.81 -3.74 34.46
C LEU A 59 6.92 -4.73 34.85
N ASN A 60 6.84 -5.32 36.04
CA ASN A 60 7.87 -6.18 36.62
C ASN A 60 9.25 -5.50 36.65
N VAL A 61 9.28 -4.25 37.12
CA VAL A 61 10.48 -3.41 37.27
C VAL A 61 10.61 -2.92 38.71
N PHE A 62 11.76 -2.37 39.08
CA PHE A 62 11.91 -1.76 40.40
C PHE A 62 11.23 -0.38 40.46
N ASP A 63 10.74 0.02 41.64
CA ASP A 63 10.04 1.31 41.85
C ASP A 63 10.83 2.53 41.34
N HIS A 64 12.17 2.48 41.41
CA HIS A 64 13.05 3.57 40.99
C HIS A 64 13.21 3.67 39.46
N GLU A 65 12.84 2.63 38.70
CA GLU A 65 12.94 2.59 37.24
C GLU A 65 11.70 3.18 36.55
N VAL A 66 10.58 3.30 37.28
CA VAL A 66 9.30 3.81 36.74
C VAL A 66 9.41 5.25 36.23
N GLU A 67 10.02 6.14 37.01
CA GLU A 67 10.15 7.56 36.66
C GLU A 67 11.06 7.79 35.42
N PRO A 68 12.24 7.14 35.30
CA PRO A 68 13.05 7.15 34.08
C PRO A 68 12.32 6.65 32.82
N LEU A 69 11.49 5.60 32.95
CA LEU A 69 10.70 5.08 31.82
C LEU A 69 9.63 6.08 31.35
N ILE A 70 8.96 6.75 32.29
CA ILE A 70 8.02 7.83 31.97
C ILE A 70 8.75 9.00 31.31
N GLN A 71 9.91 9.40 31.83
CA GLN A 71 10.73 10.45 31.23
C GLN A 71 11.17 10.13 29.79
N THR A 72 11.41 8.85 29.49
CA THR A 72 11.68 8.39 28.12
C THR A 72 10.45 8.55 27.21
N CYS A 73 9.25 8.27 27.73
CA CYS A 73 8.01 8.49 26.97
C CYS A 73 7.76 9.99 26.74
N VAL A 74 8.06 10.82 27.73
CA VAL A 74 7.96 12.29 27.64
C VAL A 74 8.97 12.87 26.65
N SER A 75 10.20 12.34 26.63
CA SER A 75 11.24 12.84 25.71
C SER A 75 10.92 12.55 24.24
N VAL A 76 10.12 11.52 23.96
CA VAL A 76 9.64 11.15 22.62
C VAL A 76 8.27 11.79 22.30
N ASP A 77 7.78 12.70 23.16
CA ASP A 77 6.48 13.39 23.04
C ASP A 77 5.24 12.49 23.00
N LEU A 78 5.34 11.27 23.55
CA LEU A 78 4.19 10.39 23.75
C LEU A 78 3.39 10.74 25.01
N MET A 79 3.98 11.48 25.95
CA MET A 79 3.34 11.89 27.19
C MET A 79 3.73 13.33 27.56
N GLN A 80 2.82 14.04 28.21
CA GLN A 80 3.10 15.31 28.85
C GLN A 80 3.05 15.15 30.36
N TRP A 81 4.07 15.70 31.03
CA TRP A 81 4.22 15.66 32.47
C TRP A 81 3.82 17.01 33.08
N TYR A 82 2.86 17.00 34.00
CA TYR A 82 2.49 18.16 34.81
C TYR A 82 2.58 17.81 36.29
N GLU A 83 3.16 18.70 37.09
CA GLU A 83 3.32 18.51 38.53
C GLU A 83 2.49 19.55 39.29
N GLN A 84 1.65 19.09 40.23
CA GLN A 84 0.85 19.95 41.09
C GLN A 84 0.92 19.48 42.55
N LYS A 85 1.71 20.20 43.36
CA LYS A 85 1.96 20.01 44.80
C LYS A 85 2.49 18.61 45.19
N ASN A 86 1.66 17.57 45.08
CA ASN A 86 1.95 16.16 45.42
C ASN A 86 1.30 15.16 44.43
N MET A 87 0.78 15.68 43.32
CA MET A 87 0.13 14.90 42.27
C MET A 87 0.87 15.14 40.97
N ILE A 88 1.08 14.07 40.22
CA ILE A 88 1.61 14.14 38.86
C ILE A 88 0.48 13.79 37.92
N ILE A 89 0.23 14.68 36.96
CA ILE A 89 -0.76 14.48 35.91
C ILE A 89 0.01 14.15 34.64
N LEU A 90 -0.25 12.97 34.10
CA LEU A 90 0.28 12.49 32.83
C LEU A 90 -0.83 12.58 31.80
N VAL A 91 -0.61 13.40 30.77
CA VAL A 91 -1.51 13.47 29.60
C VAL A 91 -0.88 12.65 28.49
N ILE A 92 -1.54 11.58 28.09
CA ILE A 92 -1.05 10.70 27.03
C ILE A 92 -1.44 11.31 25.68
N LYS A 93 -0.45 11.38 24.78
CA LYS A 93 -0.62 11.85 23.39
C LYS A 93 -0.73 10.67 22.43
N PRO A 94 -1.48 10.81 21.32
CA PRO A 94 -1.54 9.78 20.29
C PRO A 94 -0.17 9.53 19.65
N VAL A 95 0.01 8.31 19.16
CA VAL A 95 1.24 7.88 18.49
C VAL A 95 1.25 8.45 17.07
N LEU A 96 2.43 8.81 16.56
CA LEU A 96 2.56 9.20 15.16
C LEU A 96 2.42 7.98 14.24
N ASP A 97 1.66 8.11 13.16
CA ASP A 97 1.57 7.08 12.14
C ASP A 97 2.91 6.85 11.44
N ILE A 98 3.14 5.64 10.92
CA ILE A 98 4.40 5.24 10.27
C ILE A 98 4.84 6.23 9.18
N PRO A 99 3.98 6.68 8.24
CA PRO A 99 4.39 7.63 7.21
C PRO A 99 4.82 8.99 7.79
N VAL A 100 4.08 9.48 8.78
CA VAL A 100 4.36 10.76 9.46
C VAL A 100 5.68 10.66 10.22
N LEU A 101 5.89 9.55 10.93
CA LEU A 101 7.10 9.27 11.69
C LEU A 101 8.34 9.18 10.79
N LEU A 102 8.24 8.55 9.62
CA LEU A 102 9.33 8.47 8.64
C LEU A 102 9.67 9.84 8.04
N SER A 103 8.66 10.69 7.81
CA SER A 103 8.86 12.05 7.33
C SER A 103 9.33 13.04 8.41
N HIS A 104 9.27 12.64 9.69
CA HIS A 104 9.57 13.52 10.81
C HIS A 104 11.07 13.88 10.85
N PRO A 105 11.46 15.16 11.04
CA PRO A 105 12.85 15.60 10.95
C PRO A 105 13.84 14.88 11.87
N LEU A 106 13.42 14.47 13.06
CA LEU A 106 14.27 13.79 14.04
C LEU A 106 14.13 12.26 13.99
N PHE A 107 12.90 11.74 14.10
CA PHE A 107 12.66 10.30 14.01
C PHE A 107 13.02 9.72 12.65
N GLY A 108 12.76 10.43 11.55
CA GLY A 108 13.21 10.02 10.22
C GLY A 108 14.72 9.85 10.14
N ARG A 109 15.50 10.78 10.70
CA ARG A 109 16.97 10.68 10.80
C ARG A 109 17.38 9.45 11.62
N ILE A 110 16.83 9.30 12.83
CA ILE A 110 17.12 8.16 13.73
C ILE A 110 16.78 6.83 13.04
N LEU A 111 15.66 6.74 12.33
CA LEU A 111 15.25 5.53 11.63
C LEU A 111 16.11 5.27 10.40
N SER A 112 16.59 6.31 9.73
CA SER A 112 17.45 6.19 8.55
C SER A 112 18.87 5.74 8.86
N THR A 113 19.39 6.02 10.07
CA THR A 113 20.70 5.54 10.52
C THR A 113 20.69 4.06 10.89
N GLN A 114 19.52 3.48 11.18
CA GLN A 114 19.40 2.08 11.55
C GLN A 114 19.46 1.18 10.30
N GLU A 115 20.45 0.29 10.23
CA GLU A 115 20.58 -0.68 9.14
C GLU A 115 19.63 -1.87 9.31
N SER A 116 18.33 -1.64 9.10
CA SER A 116 17.31 -2.69 9.14
C SER A 116 16.69 -2.91 7.77
N LEU A 117 16.73 -4.16 7.28
CA LEU A 117 16.00 -4.58 6.06
C LEU A 117 14.51 -4.28 6.17
N TYR A 118 13.97 -4.38 7.39
CA TYR A 118 12.56 -4.12 7.66
C TYR A 118 12.21 -2.63 7.55
N LEU A 119 13.06 -1.73 8.06
CA LEU A 119 12.88 -0.28 7.88
C LEU A 119 13.02 0.14 6.41
N LYS A 120 13.90 -0.52 5.65
CA LYS A 120 14.01 -0.34 4.20
C LYS A 120 12.71 -0.75 3.49
N ALA A 121 12.13 -1.89 3.85
CA ALA A 121 10.84 -2.32 3.30
C ALA A 121 9.69 -1.36 3.68
N LEU A 122 9.69 -0.83 4.91
CA LEU A 122 8.69 0.14 5.36
C LEU A 122 8.80 1.49 4.65
N SER A 123 10.01 1.99 4.44
CA SER A 123 10.25 3.24 3.69
C SER A 123 9.91 3.09 2.20
N MET A 124 10.06 1.89 1.61
CA MET A 124 9.54 1.60 0.27
C MET A 124 8.01 1.57 0.22
N LYS A 125 7.38 0.99 1.25
CA LYS A 125 5.91 0.88 1.32
C LYS A 125 5.23 2.22 1.62
N TYR A 126 5.85 3.04 2.46
CA TYR A 126 5.34 4.34 2.90
C TYR A 126 6.37 5.41 2.53
N PRO A 127 6.36 5.92 1.29
CA PRO A 127 7.23 7.03 0.91
C PRO A 127 6.94 8.24 1.82
N PRO A 128 7.98 8.99 2.21
CA PRO A 128 7.80 10.15 3.09
C PRO A 128 6.87 11.16 2.43
N LEU A 129 5.84 11.60 3.17
CA LEU A 129 4.92 12.64 2.71
C LEU A 129 5.65 14.00 2.68
N ASN A 130 5.41 14.77 1.62
CA ASN A 130 5.80 16.19 1.53
C ASN A 130 4.87 17.02 2.42
N HIS A 131 5.02 16.90 3.73
CA HIS A 131 4.43 17.86 4.65
C HIS A 131 5.53 18.69 5.29
N ASP A 132 5.42 20.01 5.13
CA ASP A 132 6.15 21.01 5.90
C ASP A 132 5.65 20.98 7.36
N LEU A 133 6.04 19.94 8.09
CA LEU A 133 5.70 19.80 9.50
C LEU A 133 6.64 20.67 10.32
N THR A 134 6.13 21.79 10.81
CA THR A 134 6.83 22.65 11.77
C THR A 134 6.98 21.93 13.12
N LEU A 135 8.20 21.92 13.64
CA LEU A 135 8.57 21.29 14.91
C LEU A 135 7.89 22.00 16.09
N THR A 136 6.85 21.42 16.68
CA THR A 136 6.33 21.90 17.98
C THR A 136 6.99 21.14 19.13
N SER A 137 7.91 21.85 19.79
CA SER A 137 8.46 21.57 21.13
C SER A 137 8.86 20.12 21.42
N PHE A 138 10.05 19.74 20.98
CA PHE A 138 10.66 18.46 21.32
C PHE A 138 11.92 18.67 22.17
N LYS A 139 12.07 17.92 23.26
CA LYS A 139 13.26 17.92 24.13
C LYS A 139 13.82 16.49 24.25
N TYR A 140 14.16 15.86 23.14
CA TYR A 140 14.96 14.63 23.19
C TYR A 140 16.42 15.00 23.36
N GLN A 141 16.98 14.57 24.47
CA GLN A 141 18.42 14.59 24.65
C GLN A 141 19.02 13.57 23.69
N GLN A 142 19.65 14.09 22.65
CA GLN A 142 20.32 13.34 21.60
C GLN A 142 21.14 12.21 22.22
N ARG A 143 20.78 10.96 21.93
CA ARG A 143 21.83 9.95 21.74
C ARG A 143 22.62 10.47 20.55
N HIS A 144 23.92 10.72 20.75
CA HIS A 144 24.86 11.23 19.76
C HIS A 144 24.58 10.62 18.38
N LEU A 145 23.86 11.38 17.55
CA LEU A 145 23.69 11.08 16.13
C LEU A 145 24.85 11.84 15.48
N ASP A 146 25.88 11.12 15.06
CA ASP A 146 26.97 11.68 14.25
C ASP A 146 26.44 11.90 12.82
N TRP A 147 25.49 12.83 12.70
CA TRP A 147 24.76 13.13 11.46
C TRP A 147 25.47 14.22 10.69
N ASN A 148 26.01 13.88 9.52
CA ASN A 148 26.81 14.79 8.71
C ASN A 148 26.01 15.40 7.55
N GLU A 149 26.53 16.45 6.91
CA GLU A 149 25.90 17.09 5.75
C GLU A 149 25.66 16.10 4.59
N ALA A 150 26.53 15.09 4.42
CA ALA A 150 26.34 14.03 3.44
C ALA A 150 25.09 13.18 3.71
N ASP A 151 24.79 12.87 4.97
CA ASP A 151 23.61 12.10 5.36
C ASP A 151 22.33 12.91 5.15
N GLU A 152 22.39 14.23 5.40
CA GLU A 152 21.28 15.15 5.12
C GLU A 152 20.96 15.22 3.63
N THR A 153 21.97 15.27 2.76
CA THR A 153 21.75 15.24 1.30
C THR A 153 21.13 13.92 0.84
N GLN A 154 21.55 12.78 1.40
CA GLN A 154 20.96 11.48 1.08
C GLN A 154 19.53 11.33 1.59
N PHE A 155 19.23 11.90 2.77
CA PHE A 155 17.88 11.91 3.33
C PHE A 155 16.92 12.74 2.48
N ASN A 156 17.34 13.95 2.07
CA ASN A 156 16.53 14.83 1.22
C ASN A 156 16.34 14.24 -0.18
N LEU A 157 17.38 13.63 -0.77
CA LEU A 157 17.25 12.90 -2.05
C LEU A 157 16.20 11.79 -1.96
N LYS A 158 16.17 11.00 -0.88
CA LYS A 158 15.15 9.97 -0.67
C LYS A 158 13.74 10.52 -0.47
N LYS A 159 13.62 11.72 0.12
CA LYS A 159 12.33 12.43 0.23
C LYS A 159 11.83 12.90 -1.14
N GLU A 160 12.73 13.37 -1.99
CA GLU A 160 12.43 13.82 -3.36
C GLU A 160 12.21 12.65 -4.32
N THR A 161 12.79 11.47 -4.06
CA THR A 161 12.54 10.22 -4.82
C THR A 161 11.20 9.56 -4.41
N SER A 162 10.20 10.36 -4.04
CA SER A 162 8.83 9.98 -4.35
C SER A 162 8.78 9.78 -5.87
N LEU A 163 8.23 8.65 -6.34
CA LEU A 163 8.13 8.28 -7.75
C LEU A 163 7.95 9.52 -8.63
N PRO A 164 8.65 9.67 -9.77
CA PRO A 164 8.28 10.70 -10.72
C PRO A 164 6.82 10.47 -11.07
N GLN A 165 5.93 11.30 -10.51
CA GLN A 165 4.60 11.48 -11.05
C GLN A 165 4.88 11.98 -12.46
N SER A 166 4.83 11.06 -13.43
CA SER A 166 4.81 11.44 -14.82
C SER A 166 3.52 12.22 -14.96
N GLU A 167 3.60 13.53 -14.77
CA GLU A 167 2.49 14.47 -14.94
C GLU A 167 2.13 14.44 -16.42
N THR A 168 1.34 13.43 -16.77
CA THR A 168 0.72 13.33 -18.09
C THR A 168 -0.23 14.51 -18.29
N PHE A 169 -0.87 14.98 -17.21
CA PHE A 169 -1.70 16.17 -17.20
C PHE A 169 -0.90 17.45 -16.95
N LYS A 170 -0.87 18.35 -17.95
CA LYS A 170 -0.16 19.63 -17.82
C LYS A 170 -1.12 20.68 -17.27
N LEU A 171 -1.04 20.95 -15.97
CA LEU A 171 -1.84 21.97 -15.29
C LEU A 171 -1.70 23.36 -15.95
N THR A 172 -0.51 23.71 -16.43
CA THR A 172 -0.26 24.97 -17.15
C THR A 172 -1.07 25.07 -18.45
N LEU A 173 -1.15 24.00 -19.25
CA LEU A 173 -1.96 23.94 -20.45
C LEU A 173 -3.46 23.96 -20.12
N PHE A 174 -3.87 23.25 -19.08
CA PHE A 174 -5.25 23.26 -18.60
C PHE A 174 -5.71 24.67 -18.20
N LEU A 175 -4.89 25.40 -17.41
CA LEU A 175 -5.21 26.77 -16.98
C LEU A 175 -5.24 27.76 -18.15
N GLN A 176 -4.41 27.56 -19.18
CA GLN A 176 -4.48 28.35 -20.43
C GLN A 176 -5.77 28.09 -21.22
N LEU A 177 -6.26 26.85 -21.21
CA LEU A 177 -7.51 26.47 -21.87
C LEU A 177 -8.76 26.88 -21.06
N CYS A 178 -8.64 27.04 -19.74
CA CYS A 178 -9.71 27.44 -18.85
C CYS A 178 -9.87 28.97 -18.79
N GLU A 179 -10.85 29.47 -19.53
CA GLU A 179 -11.33 30.85 -19.42
C GLU A 179 -11.90 31.12 -18.00
N GLU A 180 -11.89 32.39 -17.55
CA GLU A 180 -12.43 32.80 -16.24
C GLU A 180 -13.89 32.36 -16.01
N ILE A 181 -14.64 32.16 -17.09
CA ILE A 181 -16.04 31.70 -17.08
C ILE A 181 -16.15 30.26 -16.55
N ILE A 182 -15.12 29.42 -16.77
CA ILE A 182 -15.16 28.01 -16.41
C ILE A 182 -14.53 27.78 -15.05
N LEU A 183 -13.40 28.43 -14.76
CA LEU A 183 -12.77 28.39 -13.45
C LEU A 183 -12.33 29.80 -13.04
N PRO A 184 -13.19 30.55 -12.31
CA PRO A 184 -12.88 31.89 -11.82
C PRO A 184 -11.61 31.94 -10.99
N SER A 185 -10.92 33.08 -10.98
CA SER A 185 -9.67 33.28 -10.24
C SER A 185 -9.81 32.99 -8.74
N SER A 186 -10.98 33.22 -8.15
CA SER A 186 -11.29 32.87 -6.75
C SER A 186 -11.30 31.36 -6.47
N MET A 187 -11.50 30.52 -7.49
CA MET A 187 -11.54 29.06 -7.37
C MET A 187 -10.22 28.37 -7.69
N ARG A 188 -9.23 29.11 -8.21
CA ARG A 188 -7.88 28.59 -8.50
C ARG A 188 -7.04 28.52 -7.22
N ASN A 189 -7.65 28.00 -6.15
CA ASN A 189 -6.93 27.70 -4.93
C ASN A 189 -6.17 26.37 -5.09
N GLU A 190 -5.15 26.19 -4.25
CA GLU A 190 -4.28 25.01 -4.30
C GLU A 190 -5.06 23.70 -4.14
N GLU A 191 -6.07 23.71 -3.26
CA GLU A 191 -6.92 22.54 -3.00
C GLU A 191 -7.70 22.07 -4.24
N ASN A 192 -8.40 22.97 -4.95
CA ASN A 192 -9.14 22.61 -6.15
C ASN A 192 -8.20 22.20 -7.29
N LEU A 193 -7.05 22.85 -7.42
CA LEU A 193 -6.05 22.51 -8.43
C LEU A 193 -5.46 21.13 -8.18
N ASN A 194 -5.20 20.77 -6.93
CA ASN A 194 -4.73 19.44 -6.54
C ASN A 194 -5.79 18.37 -6.79
N ILE A 195 -7.07 18.65 -6.51
CA ILE A 195 -8.18 17.74 -6.82
C ILE A 195 -8.31 17.51 -8.32
N ILE A 196 -8.26 18.57 -9.13
CA ILE A 196 -8.36 18.45 -10.60
C ILE A 196 -7.17 17.68 -11.16
N THR A 197 -5.96 18.00 -10.69
CA THR A 197 -4.72 17.36 -11.15
C THR A 197 -4.66 15.89 -10.76
N SER A 198 -5.00 15.57 -9.51
CA SER A 198 -5.06 14.18 -9.04
C SER A 198 -6.08 13.39 -9.84
N LEU A 199 -7.31 13.88 -10.01
CA LEU A 199 -8.33 13.19 -10.80
C LEU A 199 -7.93 13.06 -12.27
N ALA A 200 -7.31 14.08 -12.86
CA ALA A 200 -6.85 14.03 -14.25
C ALA A 200 -5.76 12.98 -14.45
N ASN A 201 -4.79 12.90 -13.53
CA ASN A 201 -3.72 11.89 -13.57
C ASN A 201 -4.26 10.49 -13.27
N THR A 202 -5.16 10.35 -12.29
CA THR A 202 -5.77 9.06 -11.92
C THR A 202 -6.59 8.47 -13.06
N TYR A 203 -7.38 9.29 -13.75
CA TYR A 203 -8.25 8.85 -14.85
C TYR A 203 -7.67 9.10 -16.24
N LEU A 204 -6.41 9.57 -16.33
CA LEU A 204 -5.70 9.91 -17.57
C LEU A 204 -6.54 10.75 -18.55
N VAL A 205 -7.16 11.80 -18.02
CA VAL A 205 -8.05 12.70 -18.77
C VAL A 205 -7.24 13.83 -19.40
N ASP A 206 -7.46 14.09 -20.68
CA ASP A 206 -6.80 15.20 -21.38
C ASP A 206 -7.33 16.56 -20.91
N GLU A 207 -6.54 17.61 -21.13
CA GLU A 207 -6.86 18.97 -20.65
C GLU A 207 -8.18 19.51 -21.25
N LYS A 208 -8.51 19.14 -22.49
CA LYS A 208 -9.74 19.60 -23.17
C LYS A 208 -10.98 18.89 -22.64
N SER A 209 -10.89 17.59 -22.34
CA SER A 209 -12.00 16.87 -21.72
C SER A 209 -12.19 17.26 -20.27
N MET A 210 -11.09 17.45 -19.52
CA MET A 210 -11.15 17.90 -18.13
C MET A 210 -11.85 19.25 -18.00
N LYS A 211 -11.63 20.18 -18.94
CA LYS A 211 -12.34 21.48 -19.01
C LYS A 211 -13.86 21.29 -19.01
N LYS A 212 -14.38 20.31 -19.76
CA LYS A 212 -15.82 20.02 -19.87
C LYS A 212 -16.39 19.47 -18.56
N PHE A 213 -15.61 18.63 -17.86
CA PHE A 213 -16.05 18.03 -16.60
C PHE A 213 -16.06 19.05 -15.46
N VAL A 214 -15.00 19.85 -15.36
CA VAL A 214 -14.90 20.92 -14.36
C VAL A 214 -16.03 21.93 -14.53
N ALA A 215 -16.35 22.35 -15.77
CA ALA A 215 -17.48 23.24 -16.04
C ALA A 215 -18.84 22.70 -15.54
N LYS A 216 -19.04 21.38 -15.58
CA LYS A 216 -20.28 20.72 -15.13
C LYS A 216 -20.30 20.41 -13.63
N ALA A 217 -19.12 20.29 -13.02
CA ALA A 217 -18.94 19.99 -11.61
C ALA A 217 -19.00 21.24 -10.71
N ILE A 218 -18.85 22.43 -11.30
CA ILE A 218 -18.91 23.71 -10.59
C ILE A 218 -20.36 24.14 -10.34
N ASN A 219 -20.59 24.64 -9.13
CA ASN A 219 -21.80 25.38 -8.80
C ASN A 219 -21.53 26.89 -8.88
N TYR A 220 -22.04 27.53 -9.95
CA TYR A 220 -21.85 28.97 -10.19
C TYR A 220 -22.52 29.88 -9.15
N LYS A 221 -23.48 29.38 -8.37
CA LYS A 221 -24.16 30.18 -7.34
C LYS A 221 -23.39 30.23 -6.02
N THR A 222 -22.81 29.10 -5.63
CA THR A 222 -22.06 28.98 -4.35
C THR A 222 -20.56 29.14 -4.55
N LEU A 223 -20.10 29.19 -5.80
CA LEU A 223 -18.68 29.16 -6.15
C LEU A 223 -17.93 28.03 -5.43
N THR A 224 -18.45 26.81 -5.52
CA THR A 224 -17.79 25.60 -5.00
C THR A 224 -17.61 24.53 -6.07
N LEU A 225 -16.47 23.83 -6.04
CA LEU A 225 -16.18 22.65 -6.86
C LEU A 225 -16.65 21.40 -6.10
N ASN A 226 -17.52 20.60 -6.71
CA ASN A 226 -17.93 19.33 -6.12
C ASN A 226 -17.05 18.18 -6.66
N ALA A 227 -16.10 17.73 -5.85
CA ALA A 227 -15.17 16.66 -6.22
C ALA A 227 -15.86 15.33 -6.55
N HIS A 228 -16.91 14.97 -5.80
CA HIS A 228 -17.67 13.73 -6.04
C HIS A 228 -18.46 13.78 -7.36
N LYS A 229 -19.05 14.94 -7.67
CA LYS A 229 -19.74 15.13 -8.95
C LYS A 229 -18.74 15.12 -10.12
N LEU A 230 -17.54 15.66 -9.92
CA LEU A 230 -16.47 15.64 -10.92
C LEU A 230 -16.04 14.20 -11.22
N SER A 231 -15.78 13.38 -10.20
CA SER A 231 -15.43 11.97 -10.38
C SER A 231 -16.55 11.18 -11.07
N GLU A 232 -17.80 11.38 -10.68
CA GLU A 232 -18.96 10.71 -11.31
C GLU A 232 -19.13 11.10 -12.78
N LEU A 233 -18.89 12.37 -13.14
CA LEU A 233 -18.95 12.86 -14.53
C LEU A 233 -17.83 12.27 -15.39
N ILE A 234 -16.63 12.15 -14.83
CA ILE A 234 -15.50 11.49 -15.49
C ILE A 234 -15.87 10.02 -15.72
N LEU A 235 -16.29 9.29 -14.68
CA LEU A 235 -16.64 7.87 -14.76
C LEU A 235 -17.82 7.58 -15.71
N SER A 236 -18.82 8.45 -15.77
CA SER A 236 -20.01 8.27 -16.62
C SER A 236 -19.79 8.60 -18.09
N THR A 237 -18.89 9.53 -18.40
CA THR A 237 -18.64 10.00 -19.77
C THR A 237 -17.45 9.29 -20.41
N TYR A 238 -16.44 8.92 -19.63
CA TYR A 238 -15.32 8.09 -20.07
C TYR A 238 -15.71 6.61 -20.02
N GLN A 239 -16.48 6.17 -21.02
CA GLN A 239 -16.25 4.84 -21.57
C GLN A 239 -15.10 4.99 -22.56
N VAL A 240 -13.90 4.59 -22.14
CA VAL A 240 -12.66 4.71 -22.91
C VAL A 240 -12.88 4.10 -24.29
N SER A 241 -12.98 4.96 -25.30
CA SER A 241 -13.00 4.57 -26.70
C SER A 241 -11.56 4.59 -27.21
N GLY A 242 -11.00 3.39 -27.36
CA GLY A 242 -9.93 3.09 -28.33
C GLY A 242 -8.60 3.84 -28.17
N TYR A 243 -7.84 3.53 -27.11
CA TYR A 243 -6.40 3.77 -27.14
C TYR A 243 -5.72 2.52 -27.73
N LYS A 244 -5.27 2.60 -28.99
CA LYS A 244 -4.64 1.50 -29.75
C LYS A 244 -3.11 1.59 -29.78
N ASP A 245 -2.49 2.24 -28.80
CA ASP A 245 -1.04 2.23 -28.71
C ASP A 245 -0.62 1.13 -27.74
N THR A 246 -0.08 0.03 -28.28
CA THR A 246 0.37 -1.15 -27.54
C THR A 246 1.89 -1.11 -27.29
N SER A 247 2.46 0.10 -27.15
CA SER A 247 3.87 0.24 -26.81
C SER A 247 4.13 -0.28 -25.38
N TYR A 248 5.10 -1.18 -25.22
CA TYR A 248 5.49 -1.73 -23.92
C TYR A 248 6.13 -0.69 -22.99
N GLN A 249 6.40 0.52 -23.46
CA GLN A 249 6.96 1.62 -22.65
C GLN A 249 5.92 2.39 -21.84
N GLN A 250 4.64 2.04 -21.97
CA GLN A 250 3.56 2.70 -21.26
C GLN A 250 3.50 2.31 -19.78
N HIS A 251 2.82 3.11 -18.96
CA HIS A 251 2.57 2.74 -17.57
C HIS A 251 1.73 1.45 -17.51
N PRO A 252 1.98 0.52 -16.57
CA PRO A 252 1.32 -0.79 -16.59
C PRO A 252 -0.21 -0.77 -16.52
N LEU A 253 -0.77 0.18 -15.79
CA LEU A 253 -2.23 0.38 -15.77
C LEU A 253 -2.75 0.78 -17.15
N SER A 254 -2.10 1.75 -17.81
CA SER A 254 -2.46 2.24 -19.14
C SER A 254 -2.34 1.14 -20.21
N PHE A 255 -1.28 0.32 -20.12
CA PHE A 255 -1.05 -0.80 -21.01
C PHE A 255 -2.12 -1.90 -20.84
N PHE A 256 -2.50 -2.19 -19.59
CA PHE A 256 -3.57 -3.16 -19.29
C PHE A 256 -4.95 -2.69 -19.81
N THR A 257 -5.26 -1.40 -19.71
CA THR A 257 -6.45 -0.81 -20.34
C THR A 257 -6.39 -0.94 -21.86
N ALA A 258 -5.24 -0.67 -22.48
CA ALA A 258 -5.06 -0.75 -23.93
C ALA A 258 -5.29 -2.19 -24.47
N ILE A 259 -4.82 -3.22 -23.75
CA ILE A 259 -5.07 -4.63 -24.13
C ILE A 259 -6.55 -5.01 -24.04
N ASN A 260 -7.27 -4.49 -23.03
CA ASN A 260 -8.66 -4.83 -22.78
C ASN A 260 -9.65 -3.94 -23.57
N GLU A 261 -9.31 -3.59 -24.81
CA GLU A 261 -10.14 -2.75 -25.70
C GLU A 261 -10.42 -1.34 -25.13
N GLY A 262 -9.59 -0.87 -24.20
CA GLY A 262 -9.79 0.39 -23.49
C GLY A 262 -10.65 0.27 -22.22
N ARG A 263 -11.27 -0.87 -21.91
CA ARG A 263 -12.18 -0.97 -20.76
C ARG A 263 -11.49 -0.56 -19.44
N PRO A 264 -12.16 0.25 -18.59
CA PRO A 264 -11.56 0.70 -17.34
C PRO A 264 -11.17 -0.48 -16.47
N VAL A 265 -9.97 -0.40 -15.90
CA VAL A 265 -9.45 -1.43 -15.00
C VAL A 265 -10.35 -1.48 -13.77
N VAL A 266 -10.92 -2.66 -13.50
CA VAL A 266 -11.72 -2.86 -12.29
C VAL A 266 -10.80 -2.72 -11.08
N GLU A 267 -11.28 -2.15 -9.97
CA GLU A 267 -10.50 -1.93 -8.75
C GLU A 267 -9.71 -3.19 -8.31
N LYS A 268 -10.31 -4.37 -8.46
CA LYS A 268 -9.65 -5.66 -8.19
C LYS A 268 -8.42 -5.92 -9.07
N ASP A 269 -8.52 -5.60 -10.36
CA ASP A 269 -7.43 -5.78 -11.30
C ASP A 269 -6.34 -4.73 -11.08
N GLN A 270 -6.71 -3.50 -10.72
CA GLN A 270 -5.78 -2.44 -10.34
C GLN A 270 -4.96 -2.84 -9.10
N GLN A 271 -5.64 -3.29 -8.03
CA GLN A 271 -4.97 -3.78 -6.82
C GLN A 271 -4.03 -4.96 -7.12
N LEU A 272 -4.41 -5.82 -8.07
CA LEU A 272 -3.56 -6.93 -8.48
C LEU A 272 -2.33 -6.47 -9.28
N ILE A 273 -2.48 -5.50 -10.19
CA ILE A 273 -1.35 -4.92 -10.94
C ILE A 273 -0.37 -4.24 -9.98
N GLU A 274 -0.87 -3.42 -9.04
CA GLU A 274 -0.06 -2.77 -8.02
C GLU A 274 0.63 -3.79 -7.09
N PHE A 275 -0.06 -4.85 -6.72
CA PHE A 275 0.52 -5.96 -5.96
C PHE A 275 1.66 -6.63 -6.74
N LEU A 276 1.48 -6.93 -8.03
CA LEU A 276 2.54 -7.55 -8.84
C LEU A 276 3.74 -6.61 -9.02
N ASN A 277 3.49 -5.32 -9.26
CA ASN A 277 4.54 -4.33 -9.45
C ASN A 277 5.36 -4.08 -8.16
N SER A 278 4.73 -4.22 -6.98
CA SER A 278 5.42 -4.11 -5.69
C SER A 278 6.18 -5.37 -5.28
N GLN A 279 5.71 -6.55 -5.68
CA GLN A 279 6.33 -7.83 -5.30
C GLN A 279 7.47 -8.25 -6.25
N TYR A 280 7.41 -7.85 -7.52
CA TYR A 280 8.38 -8.27 -8.53
C TYR A 280 9.06 -7.06 -9.18
N THR A 281 10.40 -7.07 -9.20
CA THR A 281 11.21 -5.98 -9.75
C THR A 281 11.52 -6.22 -11.24
N PHE A 282 10.50 -6.17 -12.08
CA PHE A 282 10.67 -6.20 -13.53
C PHE A 282 10.82 -4.78 -14.09
N ASP A 283 11.58 -4.61 -15.17
CA ASP A 283 11.53 -3.37 -15.94
C ASP A 283 10.15 -3.19 -16.57
N GLN A 284 9.80 -1.94 -16.86
CA GLN A 284 8.46 -1.56 -17.29
C GLN A 284 8.02 -2.30 -18.57
N GLU A 285 8.94 -2.51 -19.52
CA GLU A 285 8.64 -3.21 -20.77
C GLU A 285 8.38 -4.70 -20.54
N THR A 286 9.22 -5.36 -19.73
CA THR A 286 9.02 -6.78 -19.35
C THR A 286 7.75 -6.98 -18.53
N PHE A 287 7.42 -6.05 -17.62
CA PHE A 287 6.20 -6.13 -16.82
C PHE A 287 4.94 -6.01 -17.67
N ASN A 288 4.93 -5.10 -18.65
CA ASN A 288 3.84 -4.98 -19.60
C ASN A 288 3.69 -6.25 -20.44
N PHE A 289 4.81 -6.82 -20.92
CA PHE A 289 4.79 -8.10 -21.62
C PHE A 289 4.29 -9.26 -20.73
N LEU A 290 4.58 -9.25 -19.43
CA LEU A 290 4.03 -10.20 -18.45
C LEU A 290 2.50 -10.09 -18.38
N LEU A 291 1.95 -8.89 -18.28
CA LEU A 291 0.49 -8.69 -18.25
C LEU A 291 -0.19 -9.23 -19.52
N GLU A 292 0.40 -8.95 -20.69
CA GLU A 292 -0.09 -9.48 -21.95
C GLU A 292 -0.05 -11.01 -21.99
N THR A 293 1.05 -11.62 -21.53
CA THR A 293 1.19 -13.08 -21.52
C THR A 293 0.25 -13.75 -20.54
N ILE A 294 -0.05 -13.14 -19.39
CA ILE A 294 -1.08 -13.66 -18.47
C ILE A 294 -2.44 -13.66 -19.17
N LEU A 295 -2.83 -12.53 -19.78
CA LEU A 295 -4.11 -12.41 -20.46
C LEU A 295 -4.23 -13.39 -21.63
N LYS A 296 -3.16 -13.58 -22.41
CA LYS A 296 -3.12 -14.55 -23.52
C LYS A 296 -3.17 -16.00 -23.03
N SER A 297 -2.35 -16.36 -22.04
CA SER A 297 -2.20 -17.75 -21.58
C SER A 297 -3.42 -18.26 -20.83
N TYR A 298 -4.16 -17.36 -20.15
CA TYR A 298 -5.31 -17.72 -19.34
C TYR A 298 -6.64 -17.25 -19.93
N HIS A 299 -6.70 -16.98 -21.24
CA HIS A 299 -7.90 -16.56 -21.97
C HIS A 299 -8.65 -15.39 -21.28
N GLY A 300 -7.92 -14.36 -20.89
CA GLY A 300 -8.45 -13.16 -20.22
C GLY A 300 -8.71 -13.31 -18.71
N ARG A 301 -8.43 -14.47 -18.11
CA ARG A 301 -8.61 -14.67 -16.65
C ARG A 301 -7.42 -14.10 -15.86
N PHE A 302 -7.50 -12.81 -15.55
CA PHE A 302 -6.56 -12.11 -14.70
C PHE A 302 -6.88 -12.36 -13.21
N THR A 303 -6.30 -13.40 -12.62
CA THR A 303 -6.48 -13.73 -11.19
C THR A 303 -5.14 -13.77 -10.48
N LYS A 304 -5.14 -13.47 -9.18
CA LYS A 304 -3.92 -13.43 -8.35
C LYS A 304 -3.09 -14.71 -8.47
N LYS A 305 -3.74 -15.87 -8.40
CA LYS A 305 -3.09 -17.18 -8.51
C LYS A 305 -2.35 -17.35 -9.84
N ASN A 306 -3.01 -17.02 -10.95
CA ASN A 306 -2.43 -17.18 -12.28
C ASN A 306 -1.28 -16.20 -12.51
N ALA A 307 -1.46 -14.95 -12.09
CA ALA A 307 -0.45 -13.91 -12.23
C ALA A 307 0.81 -14.20 -11.40
N GLN A 308 0.65 -14.63 -10.14
CA GLN A 308 1.77 -15.03 -9.29
C GLN A 308 2.50 -16.25 -9.85
N HIS A 309 1.77 -17.28 -10.29
CA HIS A 309 2.37 -18.48 -10.86
C HIS A 309 3.28 -18.15 -12.05
N LEU A 310 2.81 -17.30 -12.97
CA LEU A 310 3.60 -16.91 -14.14
C LEU A 310 4.80 -16.01 -13.74
N ALA A 311 4.58 -15.04 -12.86
CA ALA A 311 5.62 -14.14 -12.36
C ALA A 311 6.74 -14.92 -11.62
N GLU A 312 6.38 -15.85 -10.72
CA GLU A 312 7.33 -16.72 -10.02
C GLU A 312 8.08 -17.65 -10.98
N SER A 313 7.44 -18.09 -12.07
CA SER A 313 8.10 -18.86 -13.12
C SER A 313 9.20 -18.03 -13.80
N TRP A 314 8.94 -16.75 -14.08
CA TRP A 314 9.89 -15.85 -14.71
C TRP A 314 11.05 -15.47 -13.78
N VAL A 315 10.75 -15.27 -12.48
CA VAL A 315 11.79 -15.08 -11.46
C VAL A 315 12.70 -16.29 -11.36
N ARG A 316 12.15 -17.51 -11.32
CA ARG A 316 12.95 -18.76 -11.28
C ARG A 316 13.77 -18.96 -12.56
N ALA A 317 13.23 -18.56 -13.71
CA ALA A 317 13.93 -18.56 -14.99
C ALA A 317 14.97 -17.43 -15.13
N LYS A 318 15.09 -16.54 -14.13
CA LYS A 318 16.03 -15.41 -14.09
C LYS A 318 15.91 -14.48 -15.29
N ILE A 319 14.69 -14.25 -15.76
CA ILE A 319 14.38 -13.31 -16.85
C ILE A 319 14.61 -11.89 -16.35
N LYS A 320 15.42 -11.12 -17.08
CA LYS A 320 15.76 -9.72 -16.71
C LYS A 320 15.27 -8.70 -17.73
N ASN A 321 15.20 -9.07 -18.99
CA ASN A 321 14.90 -8.16 -20.09
C ASN A 321 13.74 -8.69 -20.95
N LEU A 322 13.14 -7.80 -21.74
CA LEU A 322 12.03 -8.12 -22.65
C LEU A 322 12.40 -9.23 -23.65
N GLU A 323 13.64 -9.23 -24.15
CA GLU A 323 14.13 -10.24 -25.10
C GLU A 323 14.17 -11.64 -24.48
N ASP A 324 14.65 -11.74 -23.24
CA ASP A 324 14.68 -13.00 -22.47
C ASP A 324 13.25 -13.52 -22.23
N ALA A 325 12.32 -12.60 -21.92
CA ALA A 325 10.92 -12.94 -21.69
C ALA A 325 10.26 -13.50 -22.95
N LYS A 326 10.47 -12.85 -24.10
CA LYS A 326 9.98 -13.34 -25.41
C LYS A 326 10.57 -14.70 -25.75
N ALA A 327 11.87 -14.91 -25.52
CA ALA A 327 12.53 -16.19 -25.76
C ALA A 327 11.96 -17.30 -24.87
N TYR A 328 11.70 -17.01 -23.59
CA TYR A 328 11.13 -17.95 -22.63
C TYR A 328 9.68 -18.36 -22.96
N VAL A 329 8.87 -17.41 -23.42
CA VAL A 329 7.49 -17.70 -23.84
C VAL A 329 7.48 -18.54 -25.12
N ASN A 330 8.33 -18.22 -26.09
CA ASN A 330 8.45 -18.98 -27.32
C ASN A 330 8.98 -20.40 -27.11
N SER A 331 9.90 -20.61 -26.15
CA SER A 331 10.40 -21.95 -25.82
C SER A 331 9.33 -22.80 -25.14
N ASN A 332 8.55 -22.22 -24.21
CA ASN A 332 7.49 -22.95 -23.49
C ASN A 332 6.26 -23.27 -24.35
N LEU A 333 5.92 -22.44 -25.35
CA LEU A 333 4.86 -22.77 -26.32
C LEU A 333 5.18 -24.03 -27.14
N ASN A 334 6.46 -24.29 -27.41
CA ASN A 334 6.91 -25.46 -28.16
C ASN A 334 6.98 -26.75 -27.30
N VAL A 335 7.02 -26.64 -25.97
CA VAL A 335 7.04 -27.81 -25.07
C VAL A 335 5.63 -28.41 -24.87
N SER A 336 4.56 -27.65 -25.14
CA SER A 336 3.19 -28.18 -25.08
C SER A 336 2.84 -29.18 -26.19
N GLN A 337 3.74 -29.45 -27.14
CA GLN A 337 3.63 -30.57 -28.09
C GLN A 337 4.36 -31.84 -27.65
N VAL A 338 4.80 -31.95 -26.40
CA VAL A 338 5.46 -33.17 -25.90
C VAL A 338 4.43 -34.26 -25.59
N LYS A 339 4.23 -35.11 -26.60
CA LYS A 339 3.94 -36.55 -26.61
C LYS A 339 3.06 -37.09 -25.48
N ALA A 340 1.86 -37.55 -25.85
CA ALA A 340 1.10 -38.52 -25.09
C ALA A 340 2.04 -39.62 -24.57
N LYS A 341 2.12 -39.78 -23.25
CA LYS A 341 2.87 -40.89 -22.65
C LYS A 341 2.26 -42.19 -23.20
N PRO A 342 3.04 -43.11 -23.79
CA PRO A 342 2.52 -44.43 -24.10
C PRO A 342 2.02 -45.06 -22.79
N LEU A 343 0.85 -45.70 -22.86
CA LEU A 343 0.28 -46.40 -21.70
C LEU A 343 1.31 -47.42 -21.17
N PRO A 344 1.41 -47.62 -19.84
CA PRO A 344 2.30 -48.62 -19.26
C PRO A 344 1.96 -50.05 -19.72
N GLU A 345 2.97 -50.89 -19.96
CA GLU A 345 2.82 -52.29 -20.46
C GLU A 345 1.87 -53.18 -19.65
N TYR A 346 1.62 -52.90 -18.37
CA TYR A 346 0.68 -53.69 -17.57
C TYR A 346 -0.80 -53.47 -17.94
N TYR A 347 -1.12 -52.48 -18.78
CA TYR A 347 -2.46 -52.33 -19.37
C TYR A 347 -2.72 -53.32 -20.52
N GLU A 348 -1.70 -53.96 -21.07
CA GLU A 348 -1.83 -54.92 -22.17
C GLU A 348 -2.02 -56.37 -21.68
N THR A 349 -1.90 -56.61 -20.38
CA THR A 349 -2.07 -57.94 -19.76
C THR A 349 -3.20 -57.92 -18.75
N SER A 350 -4.43 -57.80 -19.26
CA SER A 350 -5.58 -58.44 -18.64
C SER A 350 -6.25 -59.28 -19.72
N ASP A 351 -5.98 -60.59 -19.67
CA ASP A 351 -6.80 -61.61 -20.31
C ASP A 351 -8.20 -61.54 -19.69
N ASP A 352 -9.04 -60.68 -20.24
CA ASP A 352 -10.48 -60.70 -20.01
C ASP A 352 -11.17 -60.37 -21.34
N GLN A 353 -11.17 -61.34 -22.26
CA GLN A 353 -12.25 -61.44 -23.24
C GLN A 353 -13.53 -61.83 -22.49
N VAL A 354 -14.07 -60.89 -21.71
CA VAL A 354 -15.46 -60.98 -21.29
C VAL A 354 -16.26 -60.25 -22.35
N ASP A 355 -16.92 -61.04 -23.22
CA ASP A 355 -17.80 -60.55 -24.26
C ASP A 355 -18.78 -59.53 -23.67
N LYS A 356 -18.69 -58.29 -24.14
CA LYS A 356 -19.51 -57.17 -23.64
C LYS A 356 -21.01 -57.46 -23.80
N GLU A 357 -21.38 -58.32 -24.77
CA GLU A 357 -22.73 -58.77 -25.02
C GLU A 357 -23.29 -59.74 -23.96
N THR A 358 -22.45 -60.60 -23.35
CA THR A 358 -22.91 -61.52 -22.31
C THR A 358 -23.15 -60.80 -20.98
N LEU A 359 -22.30 -59.83 -20.62
CA LEU A 359 -22.54 -58.94 -19.46
C LEU A 359 -23.81 -58.09 -19.62
N LEU A 360 -24.08 -57.58 -20.83
CA LEU A 360 -25.28 -56.81 -21.14
C LEU A 360 -26.56 -57.64 -21.10
N LYS A 361 -26.50 -58.95 -21.40
CA LYS A 361 -27.64 -59.87 -21.23
C LYS A 361 -27.89 -60.20 -19.76
N GLN A 362 -26.84 -60.49 -18.98
CA GLN A 362 -26.97 -60.79 -17.56
C GLN A 362 -27.52 -59.60 -16.74
N LEU A 363 -27.13 -58.37 -17.07
CA LEU A 363 -27.70 -57.17 -16.44
C LEU A 363 -29.19 -56.97 -16.75
N LYS A 364 -29.62 -57.30 -17.97
CA LYS A 364 -31.05 -57.19 -18.36
C LYS A 364 -31.92 -58.28 -17.74
N GLU A 365 -31.38 -59.48 -17.53
CA GLU A 365 -32.10 -60.55 -16.83
C GLU A 365 -32.26 -60.25 -15.33
N MET A 366 -31.22 -59.69 -14.69
CA MET A 366 -31.28 -59.26 -13.29
C MET A 366 -32.28 -58.12 -13.03
N ASP A 367 -32.49 -57.22 -13.99
CA ASP A 367 -33.49 -56.15 -13.87
C ASP A 367 -34.93 -56.66 -14.10
N ASN A 368 -35.12 -57.76 -14.84
CA ASN A 368 -36.43 -58.37 -15.06
C ASN A 368 -36.89 -59.26 -13.88
N GLU A 369 -35.97 -59.83 -13.11
CA GLU A 369 -36.31 -60.59 -11.88
C GLU A 369 -36.64 -59.70 -10.67
N ARG A 370 -36.51 -58.38 -10.81
CA ARG A 370 -36.81 -57.39 -9.75
C ARG A 370 -38.16 -56.67 -9.91
N ASN A 371 -38.99 -57.07 -10.87
CA ASN A 371 -40.37 -56.58 -11.04
C ASN A 371 -41.41 -57.64 -10.67
#